data_AF-A0A388S992-F1
#
_entry.id   AF-A0A388S992-F1
#
_cell.length_a   1.000
_cell.length_b   1.000
_cell.length_c   1.000
_cell.angle_alpha   90.00
_cell.angle_beta   90.00
_cell.angle_gamma   90.00
#
_symmetry.space_group_name_H-M   'P 1'
#
loop_
_entity.id
_entity.type
_entity.pdbx_description
1 polymer ?
#
loop_
_entity_poly.entity_id
_entity_poly.type
_entity_poly.pdbx_seq_one_letter_code
_entity_poly.pdbx_strand_id
1 'polypeptide(L)'
;MVVVRETRKRWTAEQKLSIIRLTYLDGNTMSSVARQYGISPVMLFAWRSKAKKGLLTSGHSAGEKTVPASQYAQALDKIQRLQKLLGRAVSDNELLKEAVEMMSGEKFNTR
;
A
#
# COMPACT_ATOMS: atom_id res chain seq x y z
N MET A 1 34.52 20.68 -20.29
CA MET A 1 33.44 19.70 -19.98
C MET A 1 32.90 20.06 -18.60
N VAL A 2 31.74 20.72 -18.51
CA VAL A 2 31.16 21.08 -17.20
C VAL A 2 30.53 19.83 -16.62
N VAL A 3 31.21 19.19 -15.67
CA VAL A 3 30.66 18.07 -14.91
C VAL A 3 29.65 18.66 -13.92
N VAL A 4 28.39 18.74 -14.32
CA VAL A 4 27.29 19.03 -13.40
C VAL A 4 27.18 17.83 -12.46
N ARG A 5 27.74 17.95 -11.24
CA ARG A 5 27.50 17.03 -10.14
C ARG A 5 26.05 17.16 -9.69
N GLU A 6 25.15 16.46 -10.37
CA GLU A 6 23.75 16.34 -9.97
C GLU A 6 23.63 15.32 -8.83
N THR A 7 24.09 15.66 -7.63
CA THR A 7 23.77 14.90 -6.41
C THR A 7 22.40 15.33 -5.89
N ARG A 8 21.34 15.15 -6.70
CA ARG A 8 19.97 15.38 -6.22
C ARG A 8 19.64 14.32 -5.16
N LYS A 9 19.85 14.68 -3.90
CA LYS A 9 19.49 13.87 -2.74
C LYS A 9 18.02 13.47 -2.87
N ARG A 10 17.77 12.17 -3.03
CA ARG A 10 16.41 11.61 -3.13
C ARG A 10 15.82 11.56 -1.72
N TRP A 11 14.72 12.28 -1.51
CA TRP A 11 13.98 12.28 -0.25
C TRP A 11 12.83 11.28 -0.31
N THR A 12 12.73 10.37 0.67
CA THR A 12 11.58 9.47 0.81
C THR A 12 10.33 10.23 1.25
N ALA A 13 9.14 9.64 1.12
CA ALA A 13 7.90 10.29 1.56
C ALA A 13 7.92 10.60 3.06
N GLU A 14 8.42 9.67 3.87
CA GLU A 14 8.60 9.82 5.32
C GLU A 14 9.55 10.97 5.67
N GLN A 15 10.69 11.06 4.96
CA GLN A 15 11.65 12.15 5.16
C GLN A 15 11.04 13.52 4.77
N LYS A 16 10.24 13.59 3.72
CA LYS A 16 9.52 14.83 3.37
C LYS A 16 8.55 15.22 4.47
N LEU A 17 7.81 14.24 5.02
CA LEU A 17 6.84 14.48 6.10
C LEU A 17 7.52 14.93 7.39
N SER A 18 8.65 14.33 7.77
CA SER A 18 9.38 14.75 8.98
C SER A 18 9.88 16.19 8.84
N ILE A 19 10.45 16.56 7.70
CA ILE A 19 10.93 17.92 7.44
C ILE A 19 9.77 18.93 7.45
N ILE A 20 8.61 18.56 6.90
CA ILE A 20 7.42 19.40 6.93
C ILE A 20 6.88 19.56 8.35
N ARG A 21 6.89 18.50 9.18
CA ARG A 21 6.50 18.59 10.59
C ARG A 21 7.37 19.58 11.36
N LEU A 22 8.68 19.64 11.07
CA LEU A 22 9.57 20.63 11.67
C LEU A 22 9.15 22.07 11.37
N THR A 23 8.53 22.34 10.20
CA THR A 23 8.01 23.68 9.87
C THR A 23 6.76 24.10 10.66
N TYR A 24 6.12 23.17 11.38
CA TYR A 24 4.98 23.46 12.26
C TYR A 24 5.37 23.59 13.73
N LEU A 25 6.64 23.33 14.09
CA LEU A 25 7.14 23.53 15.44
C LEU A 25 7.37 25.03 15.70
N ASP A 26 7.05 25.46 16.92
CA ASP A 26 7.24 26.85 17.33
C ASP A 26 8.72 27.24 17.27
N GLY A 27 9.00 28.42 16.71
CA GLY A 27 10.37 28.92 16.49
C GLY A 27 11.01 28.48 15.16
N ASN A 28 10.42 27.53 14.42
CA ASN A 28 10.93 27.12 13.11
C ASN A 28 10.21 27.83 11.97
N THR A 29 10.97 28.55 11.14
CA THR A 29 10.46 29.10 9.88
C THR A 29 10.78 28.16 8.72
N MET A 30 9.97 28.19 7.67
CA MET A 30 10.22 27.40 6.46
C MET A 30 11.61 27.66 5.85
N SER A 31 12.09 28.91 5.93
CA SER A 31 13.42 29.30 5.45
C SER A 31 14.55 28.72 6.30
N SER A 32 14.36 28.66 7.64
CA SER A 32 15.33 28.05 8.56
C SER A 32 15.45 26.55 8.30
N VAL A 33 14.31 25.85 8.23
CA VAL A 33 14.25 24.41 7.94
C VAL A 33 14.82 24.11 6.54
N ALA A 34 14.49 24.92 5.53
CA ALA A 34 15.05 24.77 4.18
C ALA A 34 16.59 24.86 4.17
N ARG A 35 17.18 25.81 4.89
CA ARG A 35 18.65 25.94 5.01
C ARG A 35 19.28 24.76 5.73
N GLN A 36 18.69 24.32 6.85
CA GLN A 36 19.19 23.20 7.64
C GLN A 36 19.27 21.90 6.82
N TYR A 37 18.28 21.66 5.97
CA TYR A 37 18.20 20.44 5.15
C TYR A 37 18.76 20.60 3.72
N GLY A 38 19.29 21.78 3.37
CA GLY A 38 19.83 22.06 2.03
C GLY A 38 18.77 21.98 0.93
N ILE A 39 17.52 22.33 1.26
CA ILE A 39 16.36 22.26 0.37
C ILE A 39 16.00 23.67 -0.09
N SER A 40 15.57 23.82 -1.36
CA SER A 40 15.00 25.09 -1.81
C SER A 40 13.68 25.39 -1.06
N PRO A 41 13.48 26.60 -0.50
CA PRO A 41 12.25 26.99 0.18
C PRO A 41 10.99 26.80 -0.69
N VAL A 42 11.11 27.02 -2.00
CA VAL A 42 10.03 26.80 -2.99
C VAL A 42 9.62 25.32 -3.03
N MET A 43 10.59 24.41 -2.97
CA MET A 43 10.32 22.97 -2.95
C MET A 43 9.63 22.55 -1.65
N LEU A 44 10.08 23.10 -0.50
CA LEU A 44 9.47 22.81 0.80
C LEU A 44 8.03 23.35 0.88
N PHE A 45 7.74 24.50 0.27
CA PHE A 45 6.39 25.04 0.15
C PHE A 45 5.49 24.16 -0.72
N ALA A 46 5.99 23.70 -1.87
CA ALA A 46 5.27 22.77 -2.71
C ALA A 46 4.96 21.45 -1.97
N TRP A 47 5.91 20.93 -1.18
CA TRP A 47 5.67 19.75 -0.35
C TRP A 47 4.62 20.01 0.73
N ARG A 48 4.71 21.12 1.47
CA ARG A 48 3.70 21.49 2.49
C ARG A 48 2.30 21.61 1.89
N SER A 49 2.18 22.23 0.71
CA SER A 49 0.91 22.35 -0.02
C SER A 49 0.35 20.98 -0.42
N LYS A 50 1.20 20.08 -0.94
CA LYS A 50 0.83 18.68 -1.23
C LYS A 50 0.46 17.91 0.04
N ALA A 51 1.11 18.17 1.17
CA ALA A 51 0.80 17.58 2.48
C ALA A 51 -0.64 17.89 2.90
N LYS A 52 -0.99 19.19 2.85
CA LYS A 52 -2.30 19.70 3.24
C LYS A 52 -3.43 19.09 2.38
N LYS A 53 -3.14 18.78 1.12
CA LYS A 53 -4.07 18.14 0.19
C LYS A 53 -4.11 16.60 0.28
N GLY A 54 -3.32 15.99 1.18
CA GLY A 54 -3.19 14.52 1.25
C GLY A 54 -2.45 13.89 0.07
N LEU A 55 -1.84 14.71 -0.80
CA LEU A 55 -1.21 14.28 -2.06
C LEU A 55 0.31 14.06 -1.94
N LEU A 56 0.89 14.29 -0.76
CA LEU A 56 2.32 14.08 -0.54
C LEU A 56 2.74 12.61 -0.66
N THR A 57 1.87 11.72 -0.18
CA THR A 57 2.03 10.27 -0.26
C THR A 57 1.59 9.72 -1.62
N SER A 58 0.72 10.45 -2.35
CA SER A 58 0.27 10.07 -3.69
C SER A 58 1.38 10.21 -4.74
N GLY A 59 2.31 11.15 -4.56
CA GLY A 59 3.51 11.31 -5.38
C GLY A 59 4.69 10.50 -4.85
N HIS A 60 4.57 9.17 -4.89
CA HIS A 60 5.60 8.20 -4.53
C HIS A 60 6.96 8.58 -5.14
N SER A 61 8.00 8.63 -4.30
CA SER A 61 9.37 8.82 -4.78
C SER A 61 9.73 7.70 -5.75
N ALA A 62 10.39 8.03 -6.86
CA ALA A 62 10.74 7.18 -8.00
C ALA A 62 11.69 5.99 -7.68
N GLY A 63 11.34 5.19 -6.67
CA GLY A 63 12.10 4.06 -6.14
C GLY A 63 11.31 3.17 -5.17
N GLU A 64 10.10 3.57 -4.75
CA GLU A 64 9.19 2.70 -4.01
C GLU A 64 8.32 1.94 -5.01
N LYS A 65 8.48 0.60 -5.08
CA LYS A 65 7.76 -0.29 -6.00
C LYS A 65 6.27 -0.27 -5.66
N THR A 66 5.56 0.71 -6.21
CA THR A 66 4.11 0.83 -6.06
C THR A 66 3.46 -0.15 -7.03
N VAL A 67 2.61 -1.03 -6.51
CA VAL A 67 1.81 -1.95 -7.32
C VAL A 67 0.85 -1.10 -8.17
N PRO A 68 0.92 -1.16 -9.51
CA PRO A 68 -0.02 -0.43 -10.36
C PRO A 68 -1.47 -0.75 -10.01
N ALA A 69 -2.36 0.24 -10.13
CA ALA A 69 -3.78 0.06 -9.84
C ALA A 69 -4.40 -1.13 -10.61
N SER A 70 -3.91 -1.41 -11.82
CA SER A 70 -4.31 -2.58 -12.61
C SER A 70 -3.90 -3.91 -11.98
N GLN A 71 -2.69 -4.01 -11.42
CA GLN A 71 -2.22 -5.21 -10.73
C GLN A 71 -2.97 -5.42 -9.41
N TYR A 72 -3.29 -4.34 -8.70
CA TYR A 72 -4.14 -4.41 -7.50
C TYR A 72 -5.56 -4.89 -7.84
N ALA A 73 -6.17 -4.34 -8.90
CA ALA A 73 -7.47 -4.80 -9.38
C ALA A 73 -7.46 -6.28 -9.78
N GLN A 74 -6.44 -6.73 -10.52
CA GLN A 74 -6.27 -8.15 -10.88
C GLN A 74 -6.10 -9.05 -9.64
N ALA A 75 -5.39 -8.58 -8.61
CA ALA A 75 -5.23 -9.33 -7.36
C ALA A 75 -6.56 -9.49 -6.63
N LEU A 76 -7.39 -8.43 -6.55
CA LEU A 76 -8.73 -8.50 -5.97
C LEU A 76 -9.63 -9.48 -6.73
N ASP A 77 -9.60 -9.42 -8.06
CA ASP A 77 -10.37 -10.31 -8.93
C ASP A 77 -9.96 -11.78 -8.73
N LYS A 78 -8.66 -12.03 -8.52
CA LYS A 78 -8.13 -13.36 -8.20
C LYS A 78 -8.56 -13.83 -6.82
N ILE A 79 -8.53 -12.95 -5.81
CA ILE A 79 -9.01 -13.27 -4.45
C ILE A 79 -10.48 -13.68 -4.49
N GLN A 80 -11.33 -12.91 -5.17
CA GLN A 80 -12.76 -13.21 -5.28
C GLN A 80 -13.01 -14.55 -5.99
N ARG A 81 -12.29 -14.84 -7.08
CA ARG A 81 -12.38 -16.14 -7.77
C ARG A 81 -11.99 -17.30 -6.85
N LEU A 82 -10.89 -17.17 -6.12
CA LEU A 82 -10.42 -18.20 -5.20
C LEU A 82 -11.40 -18.42 -4.04
N GLN A 83 -11.97 -17.36 -3.47
CA GLN A 83 -13.00 -17.45 -2.44
C GLN A 83 -14.24 -18.21 -2.93
N LYS A 84 -14.68 -17.96 -4.16
CA LYS A 84 -15.82 -18.67 -4.77
C LYS A 84 -15.54 -20.16 -4.99
N LEU A 85 -14.33 -20.49 -5.45
CA LEU A 85 -13.92 -21.89 -5.63
C LEU A 85 -13.82 -22.63 -4.30
N LEU A 86 -13.27 -21.96 -3.27
CA LEU A 86 -13.20 -22.51 -1.93
C LEU A 86 -14.59 -22.80 -1.37
N GLY A 87 -15.54 -21.86 -1.52
CA GLY A 87 -16.92 -22.05 -1.07
C GLY A 87 -17.60 -23.26 -1.73
N ARG A 88 -17.38 -23.46 -3.04
CA ARG A 88 -17.87 -24.65 -3.76
C ARG A 88 -17.26 -25.94 -3.21
N ALA A 89 -15.93 -25.97 -3.09
CA ALA A 89 -15.24 -27.15 -2.58
C ALA A 89 -15.64 -27.51 -1.14
N VAL A 90 -15.95 -26.51 -0.30
CA VAL A 90 -16.48 -26.76 1.05
C VAL A 90 -17.86 -27.39 0.98
N SER A 91 -18.78 -26.83 0.18
CA SER A 91 -20.13 -27.38 0.01
C SER A 91 -20.10 -28.81 -0.56
N ASP A 92 -19.25 -29.08 -1.55
CA ASP A 92 -19.11 -30.42 -2.13
C ASP A 92 -18.60 -31.42 -1.09
N ASN A 93 -17.65 -31.02 -0.23
CA ASN A 93 -17.17 -31.87 0.85
C ASN A 93 -18.24 -32.15 1.91
N GLU A 94 -19.10 -31.20 2.23
CA GLU A 94 -20.23 -31.41 3.15
C GLU A 94 -21.21 -32.43 2.61
N LEU A 95 -21.62 -32.30 1.34
CA LEU A 95 -22.50 -33.26 0.67
C LEU A 95 -21.88 -34.66 0.61
N LEU A 96 -20.58 -34.75 0.32
CA LEU A 96 -19.88 -36.04 0.30
C LEU A 96 -19.82 -36.68 1.68
N LYS A 97 -19.60 -35.89 2.74
CA LYS A 97 -19.64 -36.39 4.13
C LYS A 97 -21.02 -36.91 4.50
N GLU A 98 -22.07 -36.16 4.17
CA GLU A 98 -23.46 -36.57 4.42
C GLU A 98 -23.82 -37.88 3.68
N ALA A 99 -23.41 -38.00 2.41
CA ALA A 99 -23.60 -39.23 1.64
C ALA A 99 -22.85 -40.43 2.24
N VAL A 100 -21.64 -40.23 2.75
CA VAL A 100 -20.87 -41.27 3.46
C VAL A 100 -21.57 -41.66 4.77
N GLU A 101 -22.08 -40.71 5.54
CA GLU A 101 -22.83 -40.99 6.77
C GLU A 101 -24.08 -41.82 6.48
N MET A 102 -24.88 -41.43 5.48
CA MET A 102 -26.06 -42.20 5.06
C MET A 102 -25.71 -43.65 4.66
N MET A 103 -24.70 -43.84 3.81
CA MET A 103 -24.27 -45.18 3.40
C MET A 103 -23.66 -46.00 4.55
N SER A 104 -23.05 -45.35 5.53
CA SER A 104 -22.53 -46.02 6.73
C SER A 104 -23.65 -46.46 7.67
N GLY A 105 -24.71 -45.65 7.81
CA GLY A 105 -25.90 -45.98 8.61
C GLY A 105 -26.77 -47.08 7.98
N GLU A 106 -26.92 -47.09 6.65
CA GLU A 106 -27.68 -48.14 5.94
C GLU A 106 -27.05 -49.53 6.08
N LYS A 107 -25.71 -49.64 6.09
CA LYS A 107 -25.01 -50.93 6.29
C LYS A 107 -25.26 -51.56 7.66
N PHE A 108 -25.74 -50.79 8.64
CA PHE A 108 -26.14 -51.30 9.96
C PHE A 108 -27.64 -51.59 10.08
N ASN A 109 -28.47 -51.12 9.14
CA ASN A 109 -29.94 -51.24 9.22
C ASN A 109 -30.53 -52.37 8.35
N THR A 110 -29.70 -53.13 7.62
CA THR A 110 -30.11 -54.38 6.98
C THR A 110 -29.81 -55.57 7.89
N ARG A 111 -30.75 -55.89 8.79
CA ARG A 111 -30.87 -57.18 9.49
C ARG A 111 -32.32 -57.59 9.60
#